data_AF-A0A7I8XGX9-F1
#
_entry.id   AF-A0A7I8XGX9-F1
#
_cell.length_a   1.000
_cell.length_b   1.000
_cell.length_c   1.000
_cell.angle_alpha   90.00
_cell.angle_beta   90.00
_cell.angle_gamma   90.00
#
_symmetry.space_group_name_H-M   'P 1'
#
loop_
_entity.id
_entity.type
_entity.pdbx_description
1 polymer ?
#
loop_
_entity_poly.entity_id
_entity_poly.type
_entity_poly.pdbx_seq_one_letter_code
_entity_poly.pdbx_strand_id
1 'polypeptide(L)' 'MSAPEPGSTLPEGNIPSFYLQSLLPPHATASPASKSDLKPPYSYIGLISMAILSNPERKMLLSQIYNWIAMEYPYFR' A
#
# COMPACT_ATOMS: atom_id res chain seq x y z
N MET A 1 -25.36 30.75 -13.07
CA MET A 1 -24.32 29.70 -13.00
C MET A 1 -22.96 30.40 -13.02
N SER A 2 -22.32 30.51 -11.87
CA SER A 2 -20.86 30.61 -11.62
C SER A 2 -20.67 31.11 -10.18
N ALA A 3 -19.94 30.32 -9.40
CA ALA A 3 -19.85 30.37 -7.95
C ALA A 3 -19.06 31.58 -7.42
N PRO A 4 -19.32 32.07 -6.19
CA PRO A 4 -18.45 33.02 -5.53
C PRO A 4 -17.20 32.32 -4.97
N GLU A 5 -16.03 32.88 -5.29
CA GLU A 5 -14.71 32.48 -4.80
C GLU A 5 -14.65 32.58 -3.25
N PRO A 6 -14.32 31.51 -2.51
CA PRO A 6 -14.16 31.58 -1.06
C PRO A 6 -12.70 31.83 -0.70
N GLY A 7 -12.33 33.07 -0.36
CA GLY A 7 -11.03 33.29 0.28
C GLY A 7 -10.60 34.75 0.40
N SER A 8 -10.81 35.35 1.58
CA SER A 8 -9.85 36.20 2.31
C SER A 8 -10.55 37.02 3.40
N THR A 9 -11.12 36.35 4.40
CA THR A 9 -11.38 36.98 5.70
C THR A 9 -11.06 35.95 6.79
N LEU A 10 -9.96 36.17 7.49
CA LEU A 10 -9.54 35.34 8.63
C LEU A 10 -10.22 35.92 9.89
N PRO A 11 -11.15 35.22 10.56
CA PRO A 11 -11.67 35.67 11.84
C PRO A 11 -10.64 35.37 12.93
N GLU A 12 -10.08 36.42 13.49
CA GLU A 12 -9.22 36.38 14.68
C GLU A 12 -10.01 35.76 15.84
N GLY A 13 -9.59 34.58 16.30
CA GLY A 13 -9.95 34.07 17.63
C GLY A 13 -10.72 32.75 17.74
N ASN A 14 -11.15 32.10 16.65
CA ASN A 14 -11.67 30.72 16.77
C ASN A 14 -11.60 29.97 15.43
N ILE A 15 -10.44 29.37 15.12
CA ILE A 15 -10.27 28.60 13.89
C ILE A 15 -11.22 27.39 13.91
N PRO A 16 -12.15 27.28 12.96
CA PRO A 16 -12.98 26.09 12.83
C PRO A 16 -12.12 24.84 12.56
N SER A 17 -12.41 23.73 13.23
CA SER A 17 -11.62 22.49 13.10
C SER A 17 -11.45 21.98 11.67
N PHE A 18 -12.35 22.34 10.75
CA PHE A 18 -12.25 21.96 9.35
C PHE A 18 -11.04 22.58 8.63
N TYR A 19 -10.54 23.73 9.07
CA TYR A 19 -9.32 24.30 8.50
C TYR A 19 -8.05 23.59 8.99
N LEU A 20 -8.06 23.00 10.19
CA LEU A 20 -6.96 22.14 10.63
C LEU A 20 -6.89 20.88 9.76
N GLN A 21 -8.04 20.33 9.33
CA GLN A 21 -8.10 19.22 8.38
C GLN A 21 -7.45 19.55 7.03
N SER A 22 -7.45 20.82 6.62
CA SER A 22 -6.88 21.30 5.36
C SER A 22 -5.40 21.67 5.44
N LEU A 23 -4.89 21.94 6.65
CA LEU A 23 -3.49 22.32 6.91
C LEU A 23 -2.60 21.12 7.27
N LEU A 24 -3.18 19.95 7.57
CA LEU A 24 -2.43 18.70 7.60
C LEU A 24 -2.12 18.23 6.16
N PRO A 25 -0.89 17.79 5.85
CA PRO A 25 -0.64 17.04 4.62
C PRO A 25 -1.60 15.83 4.57
N PRO A 26 -2.07 15.39 3.39
CA PRO A 26 -2.99 14.27 3.23
C PRO A 26 -2.27 12.94 3.53
N HIS A 27 -1.86 12.72 4.78
CA HIS A 27 -1.16 11.52 5.20
C HIS A 27 -1.34 11.25 6.70
N ALA A 28 -2.53 10.80 7.11
CA ALA A 28 -2.67 10.13 8.41
C ALA A 28 -3.95 9.28 8.57
N THR A 29 -4.50 8.66 7.52
CA THR A 29 -5.47 7.56 7.70
C THR A 29 -5.34 6.49 6.61
N ALA A 30 -4.11 6.18 6.19
CA ALA A 30 -3.86 4.81 5.78
C ALA A 30 -3.79 4.02 7.09
N SER A 31 -4.91 3.39 7.47
CA SER A 31 -4.84 2.16 8.24
C SER A 31 -3.66 1.38 7.67
N PRO A 32 -2.70 0.87 8.48
CA PRO A 32 -1.76 -0.09 7.95
C PRO A 32 -2.58 -1.33 7.61
N ALA A 33 -3.26 -1.30 6.44
CA ALA A 33 -3.54 -2.49 5.67
C ALA A 33 -2.17 -3.15 5.62
N SER A 34 -2.06 -4.18 6.43
CA SER A 34 -0.83 -4.88 6.72
C SER A 34 -0.15 -5.10 5.38
N LYS A 35 1.11 -4.67 5.25
CA LYS A 35 1.87 -4.72 3.98
C LYS A 35 1.86 -6.12 3.33
N SER A 36 1.43 -7.14 4.07
CA SER A 36 1.06 -8.49 3.68
C SER A 36 0.02 -8.60 2.55
N ASP A 37 -0.91 -7.67 2.45
CA ASP A 37 -2.05 -7.74 1.52
C ASP A 37 -1.84 -6.93 0.24
N LEU A 38 -0.66 -6.32 0.10
CA LEU A 38 -0.32 -5.56 -1.09
C LEU A 38 0.29 -6.50 -2.14
N LYS A 39 -0.14 -6.31 -3.39
CA LYS A 39 0.41 -7.04 -4.54
C LYS A 39 1.94 -6.90 -4.54
N PRO A 40 2.70 -8.00 -4.61
CA PRO A 40 4.15 -7.93 -4.61
C PRO A 40 4.68 -7.14 -5.82
N PRO A 41 5.79 -6.39 -5.67
CA PRO A 41 6.41 -5.61 -6.75
C PRO A 41 7.20 -6.49 -7.74
N TYR A 42 6.97 -7.81 -7.74
CA TYR A 42 7.67 -8.78 -8.58
C TYR A 42 6.69 -9.44 -9.54
N SER A 43 7.15 -9.68 -10.78
CA SER A 43 6.40 -10.49 -11.74
C SER A 43 6.40 -11.95 -11.32
N TYR A 44 5.47 -12.74 -11.86
CA TYR A 44 5.40 -14.18 -11.61
C TYR A 44 6.72 -14.91 -11.95
N ILE A 45 7.40 -14.48 -13.02
CA ILE A 45 8.74 -15.00 -13.39
C ILE A 45 9.75 -14.73 -12.26
N GLY A 46 9.72 -13.54 -11.66
CA GLY A 46 10.57 -13.18 -10.53
C GLY A 46 10.26 -14.02 -9.29
N LEU A 47 8.98 -14.21 -8.98
CA LEU A 47 8.54 -15.06 -7.86
C LEU A 47 9.00 -16.52 -8.02
N ILE A 48 8.78 -17.11 -9.20
CA ILE A 48 9.24 -18.47 -9.51
C ILE A 48 10.77 -18.56 -9.41
N SER A 49 11.48 -17.56 -9.95
CA SER A 49 12.93 -17.54 -9.94
C SER A 49 13.47 -17.50 -8.51
N MET A 50 12.90 -16.66 -7.63
CA MET A 50 13.28 -16.61 -6.21
C MET A 50 12.99 -17.92 -5.49
N ALA A 51 11.83 -18.55 -5.74
CA ALA A 51 11.48 -19.86 -5.17
C ALA A 51 12.51 -20.95 -5.56
N ILE A 52 12.89 -21.00 -6.84
CA ILE A 52 13.88 -21.97 -7.34
C ILE A 52 15.28 -21.67 -6.79
N LEU A 53 15.67 -20.40 -6.72
CA LEU A 53 16.97 -19.97 -6.19
C LEU A 53 17.08 -20.16 -4.66
N SER A 54 15.96 -20.25 -3.95
CA SER A 54 15.94 -20.57 -2.53
C SER A 54 16.33 -22.03 -2.25
N ASN A 55 16.19 -22.94 -3.22
CA ASN A 55 16.56 -24.35 -3.06
C ASN A 55 18.02 -24.58 -3.51
N PRO A 56 18.84 -25.32 -2.73
CA PRO A 56 20.21 -25.66 -3.12
C PRO A 56 20.30 -26.45 -4.44
N GLU A 57 19.30 -27.26 -4.76
CA GLU A 57 19.25 -28.05 -6.00
C GLU A 57 18.85 -27.23 -7.22
N ARG A 58 18.47 -25.95 -7.04
CA ARG A 58 17.98 -25.05 -8.10
C ARG A 58 16.79 -25.63 -8.85
N LYS A 59 15.97 -26.42 -8.16
CA LYS A 59 14.79 -27.10 -8.67
C LYS A 59 13.73 -27.08 -7.57
N MET A 60 12.47 -26.88 -7.93
CA MET A 60 11.36 -26.92 -7.01
C MET A 60 10.12 -27.44 -7.74
N LEU A 61 9.33 -28.30 -7.09
CA LEU A 61 8.06 -28.77 -7.63
C LEU A 61 7.07 -27.61 -7.72
N LEU A 62 6.15 -27.67 -8.68
CA LEU A 62 5.15 -26.63 -8.87
C LEU A 62 4.29 -26.41 -7.61
N SER A 63 3.90 -27.49 -6.92
CA SER A 63 3.19 -27.42 -5.65
C SER A 63 3.98 -26.68 -4.56
N GLN A 64 5.30 -26.87 -4.53
CA GLN A 64 6.17 -26.19 -3.58
C GLN A 64 6.39 -24.73 -3.94
N ILE A 65 6.44 -24.37 -5.23
CA ILE A 65 6.50 -22.98 -5.69
C ILE A 65 5.24 -22.23 -5.23
N TYR A 66 4.05 -22.81 -5.41
CA TYR A 66 2.81 -22.21 -4.92
C TYR A 66 2.83 -22.00 -3.40
N ASN A 67 3.27 -23.00 -2.65
CA ASN A 67 3.35 -22.91 -1.19
C ASN A 67 4.36 -21.84 -0.74
N TRP A 68 5.54 -21.78 -1.38
CA TRP A 68 6.56 -20.78 -1.09
C TRP A 68 6.04 -19.36 -1.34
N ILE A 69 5.36 -19.12 -2.47
CA ILE A 69 4.77 -17.83 -2.81
C ILE A 69 3.69 -17.43 -1.79
N ALA A 70 2.79 -18.34 -1.42
CA ALA A 70 1.71 -18.07 -0.45
C ALA A 70 2.23 -17.82 0.99
N MET A 71 3.37 -18.40 1.34
CA MET A 71 4.03 -18.16 2.64
C MET A 71 4.70 -16.79 2.70
N GLU A 72 5.49 -16.44 1.67
CA GLU A 72 6.26 -15.19 1.59
C GLU A 72 5.38 -13.98 1.26
N TYR A 73 4.35 -14.18 0.43
CA TYR A 73 3.46 -13.14 -0.06
C TYR A 73 2.00 -13.49 0.28
N PRO A 74 1.49 -13.02 1.44
CA PRO A 74 0.14 -13.35 1.92
C PRO A 74 -0.99 -12.94 0.97
N TYR A 75 -0.74 -11.99 0.05
CA TYR A 75 -1.61 -11.65 -1.08
C TYR A 75 -2.05 -12.86 -1.93
N PHE A 76 -1.26 -13.94 -1.97
CA PHE A 76 -1.53 -15.13 -2.80
C PHE A 76 -2.05 -16.35 -2.00
N ARG A 77 -2.43 -16.18 -0.72
CA ARG A 77 -3.05 -17.25 0.08
C ARG A 77 -4.50 -17.53 -0.29
#